data_AF-B4VNR3-F1
#
_entry.id   AF-B4VNR3-F1
#
_cell.length_a   1.000
_cell.length_b   1.000
_cell.length_c   1.000
_cell.angle_alpha   90.00
_cell.angle_beta   90.00
_cell.angle_gamma   90.00
#
_symmetry.space_group_name_H-M   'P 1'
#
loop_
_entity.id
_entity.type
_entity.pdbx_description
1 polymer ?
#
loop_
_entity_poly.entity_id
_entity_poly.type
_entity_poly.pdbx_seq_one_letter_code
_entity_poly.pdbx_strand_id
1 'polypeptide(L)' 'MRIAAAVKWYELGQISQGKAAELAGITRGELINALFRYQVDFMQYTAEELAEEMANVD' A
#
# COMPACT_ATOMS: atom_id res chain seq x y z
N MET A 1 7.79 12.05 -10.68
CA MET A 1 7.74 10.64 -11.13
C MET A 1 7.97 9.61 -10.02
N ARG A 2 8.90 9.84 -9.06
CA ARG A 2 9.24 8.85 -8.01
C ARG A 2 8.05 8.34 -7.21
N ILE A 3 7.12 9.22 -6.81
CA ILE A 3 5.93 8.84 -6.02
C ILE A 3 5.01 7.91 -6.83
N ALA A 4 4.66 8.26 -8.07
CA ALA A 4 3.74 7.44 -8.88
C ALA A 4 4.31 6.05 -9.17
N ALA A 5 5.61 5.94 -9.45
CA ALA A 5 6.27 4.65 -9.66
C ALA A 5 6.31 3.82 -8.36
N ALA A 6 6.68 4.43 -7.23
CA ALA A 6 6.68 3.75 -5.94
C ALA A 6 5.28 3.27 -5.53
N VAL A 7 4.25 4.09 -5.75
CA VAL A 7 2.85 3.72 -5.52
C VAL A 7 2.46 2.55 -6.42
N LYS A 8 2.83 2.56 -7.71
CA LYS A 8 2.45 1.46 -8.62
C LYS A 8 3.15 0.15 -8.28
N TRP A 9 4.44 0.18 -7.93
CA TRP A 9 5.15 -1.03 -7.49
C TRP A 9 4.60 -1.57 -6.17
N TYR A 10 4.19 -0.69 -5.27
CA TYR A 10 3.49 -1.08 -4.06
C TYR A 10 2.13 -1.70 -4.42
N GLU A 11 1.27 -1.04 -5.19
CA GLU A 11 -0.03 -1.59 -5.62
C GLU A 11 0.09 -2.99 -6.25
N LEU A 12 1.14 -3.24 -7.03
CA LEU A 12 1.42 -4.53 -7.66
C LEU A 12 2.02 -5.59 -6.72
N GLY A 13 2.18 -5.30 -5.43
CA GLY A 13 2.78 -6.20 -4.44
C GLY A 13 4.29 -6.44 -4.62
N GLN A 14 4.96 -5.67 -5.49
CA GLN A 14 6.38 -5.90 -5.80
C GLN A 14 7.33 -5.38 -4.73
N ILE A 15 6.88 -4.37 -3.98
CA ILE A 15 7.64 -3.77 -2.89
C ILE A 15 6.72 -3.51 -1.69
N SER A 16 7.30 -3.52 -0.49
CA SER A 16 6.58 -3.15 0.74
C SER A 16 6.30 -1.65 0.80
N GLN A 17 5.32 -1.26 1.63
CA GLN A 17 5.01 0.16 1.89
C GLN A 17 6.24 0.94 2.39
N GLY A 18 7.06 0.33 3.25
CA GLY A 18 8.30 0.94 3.73
C GLY A 18 9.31 1.21 2.60
N LYS A 19 9.47 0.26 1.68
CA LYS A 19 10.36 0.43 0.52
C LYS A 19 9.81 1.45 -0.47
N ALA A 20 8.50 1.51 -0.65
CA ALA A 20 7.87 2.54 -1.47
C ALA A 20 8.14 3.95 -0.93
N ALA A 21 8.07 4.15 0.40
CA ALA A 21 8.35 5.44 1.03
C ALA A 21 9.83 5.85 0.85
N GLU A 22 10.74 4.90 1.04
CA GLU A 22 12.18 5.07 0.80
C GLU A 22 12.47 5.48 -0.65
N LEU A 23 11.94 4.75 -1.64
CA LEU A 23 12.15 5.02 -3.07
C LEU A 23 11.50 6.34 -3.53
N ALA A 24 10.37 6.70 -2.93
CA ALA A 24 9.71 7.97 -3.18
C ALA A 24 10.44 9.15 -2.52
N GLY A 25 11.32 8.90 -1.53
CA GLY A 25 12.02 9.92 -0.76
C GLY A 25 11.10 10.71 0.17
N ILE A 26 10.08 10.05 0.71
CA ILE A 26 9.06 10.63 1.59
C ILE A 26 8.87 9.81 2.86
N THR A 27 8.23 10.38 3.86
CA THR A 27 7.84 9.67 5.08
C THR A 27 6.73 8.65 4.81
N ARG A 28 6.55 7.68 5.72
CA ARG A 28 5.44 6.72 5.63
C ARG A 28 4.06 7.40 5.63
N GLY A 29 3.88 8.45 6.43
CA GLY A 29 2.61 9.21 6.46
C GLY A 29 2.32 9.91 5.13
N GLU A 30 3.34 10.50 4.50
CA GLU A 30 3.20 11.10 3.17
C GLU A 30 2.91 10.07 2.09
N LEU A 31 3.45 8.85 2.22
CA LEU A 31 3.10 7.74 1.33
C LEU A 31 1.63 7.34 1.51
N ILE A 32 1.12 7.21 2.73
CA ILE A 32 -0.31 6.91 2.97
C ILE A 32 -1.20 7.98 2.29
N ASN A 33 -0.84 9.25 2.42
CA ASN A 33 -1.54 10.33 1.71
C ASN A 33 -1.45 10.19 0.18
N ALA A 34 -0.31 9.72 -0.35
CA ALA A 34 -0.18 9.44 -1.77
C ALA A 34 -1.06 8.25 -2.21
N LEU A 35 -1.06 7.14 -1.46
CA LEU A 35 -1.91 5.97 -1.72
C LEU A 35 -3.38 6.37 -1.78
N PHE A 36 -3.84 7.17 -0.82
CA PHE A 36 -5.19 7.74 -0.82
C PHE A 36 -5.47 8.56 -2.10
N ARG A 37 -4.58 9.50 -2.48
CA ARG A 37 -4.76 10.32 -3.70
C ARG A 37 -4.80 9.49 -4.98
N TYR A 38 -4.05 8.38 -5.04
CA TYR A 38 -4.02 7.46 -6.18
C TYR A 38 -5.07 6.35 -6.09
N GLN A 39 -5.92 6.33 -5.05
CA GLN A 39 -6.95 5.30 -4.83
C GLN A 39 -6.37 3.88 -4.77
N VAL A 40 -5.20 3.74 -4.15
CA VAL A 40 -4.55 2.45 -3.87
C VAL A 40 -4.77 2.10 -2.41
N ASP A 41 -5.22 0.88 -2.13
CA ASP A 41 -5.39 0.37 -0.78
C ASP A 41 -4.04 0.30 -0.05
N PHE A 42 -3.98 0.82 1.18
CA PHE A 42 -2.78 0.83 2.00
C PHE A 42 -2.60 -0.44 2.84
N MET A 43 -3.62 -1.30 2.89
CA MET A 43 -3.61 -2.53 3.69
C MET A 43 -3.19 -3.76 2.88
N GLN A 44 -3.18 -3.69 1.54
CA GLN A 44 -2.70 -4.75 0.64
C GLN A 44 -3.29 -6.15 0.88
N TYR A 45 -4.44 -6.25 1.57
CA TYR A 45 -5.11 -7.53 1.79
C TYR A 45 -5.55 -8.14 0.47
N THR A 46 -5.32 -9.44 0.34
CA THR A 46 -6.02 -10.26 -0.65
C THR A 46 -7.47 -10.46 -0.23
N ALA A 47 -8.35 -10.79 -1.18
CA ALA A 47 -9.74 -11.10 -0.87
C ALA A 47 -9.85 -12.33 0.05
N GLU A 48 -8.95 -13.29 -0.11
CA GLU A 48 -8.83 -14.47 0.72
C GLU A 48 -8.44 -14.12 2.17
N GLU A 49 -7.38 -13.34 2.37
CA GLU A 49 -6.96 -12.90 3.72
C GLU A 49 -8.06 -12.11 4.42
N LEU A 50 -8.75 -11.22 3.69
CA LEU A 50 -9.87 -10.46 4.25
C LEU A 50 -11.03 -11.39 4.64
N ALA A 51 -11.35 -12.40 3.81
CA ALA A 51 -12.41 -13.37 4.11
C ALA A 51 -12.05 -14.22 5.35
N GLU A 52 -10.79 -14.61 5.50
CA GLU A 52 -10.30 -15.33 6.68
C GLU A 52 -10.37 -14.46 7.96
N GLU A 53 -9.98 -13.19 7.90
CA GLU A 53 -10.14 -12.28 9.04
C GLU A 53 -11.62 -12.10 9.40
N MET A 54 -12.49 -11.87 8.41
CA MET A 54 -13.94 -11.69 8.62
C MET A 54 -14.63 -12.93 9.21
N ALA A 55 -14.16 -14.13 8.87
CA ALA A 55 -14.69 -15.38 9.42
C ALA A 55 -14.32 -15.61 10.89
N ASN A 56 -13.29 -14.94 11.39
CA ASN A 56 -12.78 -15.06 12.76
C ASN A 56 -13.12 -13.83 13.63
N VAL A 57 -14.04 -12.97 13.18
CA VAL A 57 -14.57 -11.87 14.00
C VAL A 57 -15.64 -12.43 14.94
N ASP A 58 -15.32 -12.55 16.22
CA ASP A 58 -16.27 -12.82 17.32
C ASP A 58 -17.26 -11.65 17.52
#